data_AF-A0A9W8D9I6-F1
#
_entry.id   AF-A0A9W8D9I6-F1
#
_cell.length_a   1.000
_cell.length_b   1.000
_cell.length_c   1.000
_cell.angle_alpha   90.00
_cell.angle_beta   90.00
_cell.angle_gamma   90.00
#
_symmetry.space_group_name_H-M   'P 1'
#
loop_
_entity.id
_entity.type
_entity.pdbx_description
1 polymer ?
#
loop_
_entity_poly.entity_id
_entity_poly.type
_entity_poly.pdbx_seq_one_letter_code
_entity_poly.pdbx_strand_id
1 'polypeptide(L)'
;MDVATHPYVPEWLDLAGYVAPEHGALELCAIMGTAVVLVLWMAYTVLRRRVRGTELAAALWFVLCGTMHCTFELYFVLHYRGLAARRDVVASMWKEYAKSDSRYMQGGTGNFAPVLAQEASTVLVVGPLCWLAVYAMWTRRSAVRELSQLAASVMHIQSVLLYFGAELLAREPSCRPEPRYFYGYFVGANLPWLVVPLVLATSSVTRMRAQMAIARAVDVNSKIDTYRE
;
A
#
# COMPACT_ATOMS: atom_id res chain seq x y z
N MET A 1 8.89 27.39 -27.30
CA MET A 1 9.47 26.57 -26.22
C MET A 1 9.19 25.14 -26.64
N ASP A 2 10.22 24.31 -26.83
CA ASP A 2 10.03 22.89 -27.14
C ASP A 2 9.32 22.25 -25.94
N VAL A 3 8.07 21.84 -26.11
CA VAL A 3 7.38 21.03 -25.11
C VAL A 3 8.08 19.69 -25.13
N ALA A 4 8.80 19.37 -24.06
CA ALA A 4 9.46 18.07 -23.94
C ALA A 4 8.40 16.97 -24.10
N THR A 5 8.54 16.14 -25.14
CA THR A 5 7.61 15.05 -25.40
C THR A 5 7.69 14.03 -24.26
N HIS A 6 6.58 13.84 -23.57
CA HIS A 6 6.46 12.89 -22.45
C HIS A 6 5.48 11.76 -22.82
N PRO A 7 5.61 10.56 -22.22
CA PRO A 7 4.79 9.40 -22.58
C PRO A 7 3.44 9.31 -21.85
N TYR A 8 3.03 10.39 -21.18
CA TYR A 8 1.84 10.42 -20.29
C TYR A 8 0.61 10.95 -21.00
N VAL A 9 -0.56 10.58 -20.49
CA VAL A 9 -1.85 10.99 -21.05
C VAL A 9 -2.63 11.87 -20.05
N PRO A 10 -3.36 12.87 -20.55
CA PRO A 10 -3.41 13.30 -21.95
C PRO A 10 -2.11 13.97 -22.41
N GLU A 11 -1.85 13.97 -23.73
CA GLU A 11 -0.60 14.45 -24.33
C GLU A 11 -0.36 15.96 -24.13
N TRP A 12 -1.41 16.71 -23.77
CA TRP A 12 -1.34 18.14 -23.52
C TRP A 12 -0.86 18.51 -22.11
N LEU A 13 -0.55 17.52 -21.25
CA LEU A 13 -0.05 17.78 -19.90
C LEU A 13 1.24 18.62 -19.94
N ASP A 14 1.26 19.74 -19.22
CA ASP A 14 2.49 20.52 -19.09
C ASP A 14 3.38 19.94 -17.98
N LEU A 15 4.35 19.12 -18.38
CA LEU A 15 5.33 18.52 -17.48
C LEU A 15 6.65 19.30 -17.54
N ALA A 16 6.63 20.52 -16.98
CA ALA A 16 7.78 21.40 -16.94
C ALA A 16 9.05 20.69 -16.42
N GLY A 17 10.10 20.73 -17.23
CA GLY A 17 11.38 20.11 -16.91
C GLY A 17 11.38 18.58 -16.91
N TYR A 18 10.42 17.93 -17.59
CA TYR A 18 10.39 16.47 -17.71
C TYR A 18 11.72 15.91 -18.21
N VAL A 19 12.21 14.89 -17.51
CA VAL A 19 13.39 14.11 -17.89
C VAL A 19 12.99 12.63 -17.97
N ALA A 20 13.26 11.99 -19.10
CA ALA A 20 13.01 10.55 -19.25
C ALA A 20 13.87 9.73 -18.27
N PRO A 21 13.34 8.61 -17.72
CA PRO A 21 14.15 7.67 -16.93
C PRO A 21 15.37 7.15 -17.71
N GLU A 22 16.52 7.07 -17.04
CA GLU A 22 17.75 6.47 -17.61
C GLU A 22 17.65 4.93 -17.66
N HIS A 23 16.96 4.35 -16.68
CA HIS A 23 16.76 2.90 -16.55
C HIS A 23 15.51 2.43 -17.31
N GLY A 24 15.60 1.24 -17.90
CA GLY A 24 14.45 0.58 -18.52
C GLY A 24 13.47 -0.01 -17.50
N ALA A 25 12.23 -0.27 -17.90
CA ALA A 25 11.19 -0.80 -17.02
C ALA A 25 11.59 -2.12 -16.32
N LEU A 26 12.19 -3.07 -17.06
CA LEU A 26 12.64 -4.35 -16.49
C LEU A 26 13.76 -4.17 -15.45
N GLU A 27 14.66 -3.22 -15.68
CA GLU A 27 15.74 -2.90 -14.76
C GLU A 27 15.18 -2.28 -13.46
N LEU A 28 14.23 -1.34 -13.58
CA LEU A 28 13.52 -0.78 -12.43
C LEU A 28 12.76 -1.86 -11.64
N CYS A 29 12.10 -2.79 -12.33
CA CYS A 29 11.46 -3.93 -11.69
C CYS A 29 12.47 -4.83 -10.95
N ALA A 30 13.64 -5.09 -11.53
CA ALA A 30 14.69 -5.89 -10.90
C ALA A 30 15.26 -5.19 -9.65
N ILE A 31 15.47 -3.88 -9.70
CA ILE A 31 15.94 -3.08 -8.56
C ILE A 31 14.91 -3.12 -7.43
N MET A 32 13.63 -2.83 -7.72
CA MET A 32 12.55 -2.88 -6.73
C MET A 32 12.38 -4.30 -6.17
N GLY A 33 12.36 -5.33 -7.02
CA GLY A 33 12.23 -6.72 -6.62
C GLY A 33 13.37 -7.16 -5.69
N THR A 34 14.61 -6.74 -5.98
CA THR A 34 15.76 -7.01 -5.12
C THR A 34 15.60 -6.34 -3.75
N ALA A 35 15.20 -5.06 -3.72
CA ALA A 35 14.96 -4.35 -2.47
C ALA A 35 13.85 -5.02 -1.62
N VAL A 36 12.74 -5.42 -2.25
CA VAL A 36 11.64 -6.14 -1.59
C VAL A 36 12.11 -7.47 -1.02
N VAL A 37 12.85 -8.27 -1.80
CA VAL A 37 13.39 -9.56 -1.33
C VAL A 37 14.32 -9.37 -0.13
N LEU A 38 15.22 -8.38 -0.18
CA LEU A 38 16.13 -8.09 0.92
C LEU A 38 15.38 -7.67 2.20
N VAL A 39 14.41 -6.76 2.08
CA VAL A 39 13.58 -6.33 3.22
C VAL A 39 12.84 -7.50 3.84
N LEU A 40 12.16 -8.31 3.01
CA LEU A 40 11.40 -9.46 3.48
C LEU A 40 12.30 -10.56 4.07
N TRP A 41 13.47 -10.79 3.48
CA TRP A 41 14.44 -11.74 4.00
C TRP A 41 14.96 -11.32 5.38
N MET A 42 15.38 -10.05 5.54
CA MET A 42 15.82 -9.51 6.83
C MET A 42 14.70 -9.63 7.87
N ALA A 43 13.48 -9.20 7.51
CA ALA A 43 12.32 -9.29 8.38
C ALA A 43 12.02 -10.74 8.77
N TYR A 44 12.11 -11.69 7.85
CA TYR A 44 11.93 -13.11 8.11
C TYR A 44 12.93 -13.65 9.13
N THR A 45 14.23 -13.29 9.02
CA THR A 45 15.26 -13.77 9.96
C THR A 45 15.01 -13.32 11.41
N VAL A 46 14.38 -12.15 11.58
CA VAL A 46 13.97 -11.62 12.88
C VAL A 46 12.65 -12.28 13.29
N LEU A 47 11.58 -12.08 12.51
CA LEU A 47 10.19 -12.45 12.84
C LEU A 47 10.01 -13.96 13.12
N ARG A 48 10.75 -14.83 12.41
CA ARG A 48 10.66 -16.29 12.61
C ARG A 48 11.06 -16.76 14.01
N ARG A 49 11.77 -15.93 14.79
CA ARG A 49 12.19 -16.28 16.16
C ARG A 49 11.00 -16.31 17.13
N ARG A 50 9.90 -15.59 16.84
CA ARG A 50 8.73 -15.48 17.74
C ARG A 50 7.38 -15.70 17.07
N VAL A 51 7.28 -15.46 15.76
CA VAL A 51 6.04 -15.56 14.97
C VAL A 51 6.16 -16.75 14.02
N ARG A 52 5.09 -17.53 13.86
CA ARG A 52 5.09 -18.78 13.06
C ARG A 52 3.82 -18.93 12.22
N GLY A 53 3.88 -19.82 11.22
CA GLY A 53 2.74 -20.20 10.42
C GLY A 53 2.16 -19.04 9.60
N THR A 54 0.83 -18.98 9.52
CA THR A 54 0.10 -17.94 8.78
C THR A 54 0.28 -16.55 9.38
N GLU A 55 0.54 -16.44 10.69
CA GLU A 55 0.85 -15.15 11.32
C GLU A 55 2.19 -14.59 10.86
N LEU A 56 3.17 -15.44 10.53
CA LEU A 56 4.45 -14.99 9.97
C LEU A 56 4.26 -14.44 8.55
N ALA A 57 3.42 -15.08 7.74
CA ALA A 57 3.09 -14.58 6.40
C ALA A 57 2.38 -13.22 6.48
N ALA A 58 1.41 -13.06 7.40
CA ALA A 58 0.75 -11.79 7.65
C ALA A 58 1.73 -10.71 8.14
N ALA A 59 2.67 -11.06 9.04
CA ALA A 59 3.69 -10.14 9.50
C ALA A 59 4.61 -9.67 8.37
N LEU A 60 5.04 -10.58 7.49
CA LEU A 60 5.85 -10.23 6.32
C LEU A 60 5.10 -9.34 5.33
N TRP A 61 3.81 -9.61 5.11
CA TRP A 61 2.94 -8.72 4.33
C TRP A 61 2.91 -7.31 4.92
N PHE A 62 2.67 -7.17 6.23
CA PHE A 62 2.65 -5.85 6.86
C PHE A 62 4.03 -5.18 6.91
N VAL A 63 5.14 -5.92 6.95
CA VAL A 63 6.47 -5.34 6.78
C VAL A 63 6.64 -4.78 5.36
N LEU A 64 6.22 -5.53 4.33
CA LEU A 64 6.26 -5.06 2.95
C LEU A 64 5.45 -3.76 2.80
N CYS A 65 4.19 -3.76 3.22
CA CYS A 65 3.31 -2.59 3.12
C CYS A 65 3.85 -1.42 3.96
N GLY A 66 4.18 -1.65 5.23
CA GLY A 66 4.71 -0.62 6.11
C GLY A 66 6.01 0.01 5.59
N THR A 67 6.89 -0.79 4.98
CA THR A 67 8.11 -0.28 4.34
C THR A 67 7.77 0.53 3.09
N MET A 68 6.92 0.00 2.20
CA MET A 68 6.53 0.69 0.97
C MET A 68 5.87 2.04 1.26
N HIS A 69 4.88 2.09 2.15
CA HIS A 69 4.19 3.33 2.52
C HIS A 69 5.15 4.33 3.15
N CYS A 70 5.93 3.91 4.15
CA CYS A 70 6.81 4.82 4.87
C CYS A 70 8.11 5.19 4.12
N THR A 71 8.34 4.65 2.92
CA THR A 71 9.54 4.98 2.11
C THR A 71 9.20 5.39 0.69
N PHE A 72 8.60 4.49 -0.10
CA PHE A 72 8.35 4.70 -1.53
C PHE A 72 7.22 5.71 -1.77
N GLU A 73 6.11 5.60 -1.05
CA GLU A 73 5.00 6.56 -1.13
C GLU A 73 5.33 7.86 -0.39
N LEU A 74 6.05 7.77 0.73
CA LEU A 74 6.59 8.96 1.41
C LEU A 74 7.46 9.78 0.46
N TYR A 75 8.32 9.13 -0.34
CA TYR A 75 9.11 9.80 -1.36
C TYR A 75 8.22 10.57 -2.34
N PHE A 76 7.14 9.97 -2.84
CA PHE A 76 6.20 10.66 -3.72
C PHE A 76 5.56 11.86 -3.02
N VAL A 77 5.03 11.69 -1.81
CA VAL A 77 4.39 12.78 -1.05
C VAL A 77 5.35 13.96 -0.83
N LEU A 78 6.63 13.69 -0.60
CA LEU A 78 7.65 14.73 -0.40
C LEU A 78 8.10 15.40 -1.70
N HIS A 79 7.92 14.75 -2.85
CA HIS A 79 8.57 15.15 -4.10
C HIS A 79 7.64 15.28 -5.32
N TYR A 80 6.33 15.09 -5.17
CA TYR A 80 5.36 15.07 -6.27
C TYR A 80 5.47 16.30 -7.19
N ARG A 81 5.69 17.49 -6.62
CA ARG A 81 5.81 18.76 -7.38
C ARG A 81 6.95 18.76 -8.39
N GLY A 82 8.08 18.16 -8.02
CA GLY A 82 9.29 18.15 -8.84
C GLY A 82 9.54 16.81 -9.53
N LEU A 83 8.62 15.84 -9.39
CA LEU A 83 8.88 14.45 -9.77
C LEU A 83 9.30 14.31 -11.24
N ALA A 84 8.68 15.09 -12.14
CA ALA A 84 8.98 15.07 -13.57
C ALA A 84 10.46 15.39 -13.89
N ALA A 85 11.09 16.28 -13.11
CA ALA A 85 12.47 16.74 -13.35
C ALA A 85 13.55 15.89 -12.65
N ARG A 86 13.18 14.99 -11.75
CA ARG A 86 14.14 14.20 -10.95
C ARG A 86 14.74 13.05 -11.74
N ARG A 87 16.01 12.73 -11.50
CA ARG A 87 16.75 11.66 -12.19
C ARG A 87 17.06 10.45 -11.32
N ASP A 88 16.83 10.53 -10.01
CA ASP A 88 17.13 9.43 -9.11
C ASP A 88 16.24 8.20 -9.39
N VAL A 89 16.73 7.03 -8.99
CA VAL A 89 16.10 5.74 -9.31
C VAL A 89 14.66 5.63 -8.79
N VAL A 90 14.34 6.25 -7.65
CA VAL A 90 13.00 6.22 -7.08
C VAL A 90 12.05 7.10 -7.91
N ALA A 91 12.50 8.27 -8.36
CA ALA A 91 11.76 9.05 -9.36
C ALA A 91 11.55 8.28 -10.66
N SER A 92 12.56 7.54 -11.15
CA SER A 92 12.42 6.70 -12.34
C SER A 92 11.35 5.62 -12.17
N MET A 93 11.26 4.98 -11.01
CA MET A 93 10.21 4.01 -10.70
C MET A 93 8.81 4.65 -10.72
N TRP A 94 8.65 5.81 -10.08
CA TRP A 94 7.39 6.55 -10.10
C TRP A 94 7.01 7.01 -11.51
N LYS A 95 7.97 7.45 -12.31
CA LYS A 95 7.75 7.81 -13.72
C LYS A 95 7.32 6.62 -14.57
N GLU A 96 7.89 5.44 -14.34
CA GLU A 96 7.46 4.22 -15.01
C GLU A 96 6.04 3.85 -14.57
N TYR A 97 5.76 3.86 -13.26
CA TYR A 97 4.43 3.56 -12.73
C TYR A 97 3.36 4.55 -13.22
N ALA A 98 3.70 5.84 -13.32
CA ALA A 98 2.80 6.88 -13.81
C ALA A 98 2.39 6.72 -15.28
N LYS A 99 3.02 5.82 -16.05
CA LYS A 99 2.49 5.43 -17.37
C LYS A 99 1.17 4.66 -17.26
N SER A 100 0.91 4.05 -16.11
CA SER A 100 -0.38 3.43 -15.78
C SER A 100 -1.39 4.41 -15.18
N ASP A 101 -0.92 5.53 -14.64
CA ASP A 101 -1.77 6.61 -14.14
C ASP A 101 -1.00 7.93 -14.13
N SER A 102 -1.31 8.78 -15.10
CA SER A 102 -0.60 10.04 -15.32
C SER A 102 -0.92 11.10 -14.26
N ARG A 103 -1.92 10.89 -13.39
CA ARG A 103 -2.22 11.82 -12.27
C ARG A 103 -1.04 11.97 -11.32
N TYR A 104 -0.21 10.93 -11.18
CA TYR A 104 1.05 11.00 -10.41
C TYR A 104 2.06 11.99 -10.99
N MET A 105 1.92 12.40 -12.26
CA MET A 105 2.86 13.30 -12.91
C MET A 105 2.44 14.76 -12.95
N GLN A 106 1.22 15.08 -12.56
CA GLN A 106 0.69 16.43 -12.73
C GLN A 106 1.22 17.44 -11.70
N GLY A 107 2.05 17.02 -10.73
CA GLY A 107 2.92 17.93 -9.98
C GLY A 107 2.26 19.06 -9.19
N GLY A 108 0.95 18.97 -8.91
CA GLY A 108 0.18 20.04 -8.27
C GLY A 108 -0.79 20.79 -9.18
N THR A 109 -0.87 20.42 -10.46
CA THR A 109 -1.86 20.92 -11.42
C THR A 109 -2.85 19.81 -11.80
N GLY A 110 -3.95 20.15 -12.46
CA GLY A 110 -4.94 19.18 -12.93
C GLY A 110 -5.61 18.36 -11.82
N ASN A 111 -5.84 17.08 -12.07
CA ASN A 111 -6.56 16.14 -11.19
C ASN A 111 -5.62 15.29 -10.32
N PHE A 112 -4.56 15.90 -9.77
CA PHE A 112 -3.57 15.21 -8.92
C PHE A 112 -4.05 15.01 -7.47
N ALA A 113 -4.99 15.82 -7.00
CA ALA A 113 -5.37 15.87 -5.58
C ALA A 113 -5.86 14.51 -5.03
N PRO A 114 -6.65 13.69 -5.77
CA PRO A 114 -7.06 12.38 -5.29
C PRO A 114 -5.88 11.42 -5.05
N VAL A 115 -4.93 11.34 -5.98
CA VAL A 115 -3.76 10.45 -5.82
C VAL A 115 -2.87 10.94 -4.69
N LEU A 116 -2.61 12.25 -4.57
CA LEU A 116 -1.82 12.77 -3.46
C LEU A 116 -2.49 12.53 -2.11
N ALA A 117 -3.80 12.74 -2.01
CA ALA A 117 -4.53 12.52 -0.76
C ALA A 117 -4.50 11.04 -0.35
N GLN A 118 -4.64 10.14 -1.33
CA GLN A 118 -4.52 8.71 -1.10
C GLN A 118 -3.12 8.34 -0.57
N GLU A 119 -2.06 8.72 -1.28
CA GLU A 119 -0.68 8.41 -0.88
C GLU A 119 -0.29 9.10 0.44
N ALA A 120 -0.83 10.29 0.74
CA ALA A 120 -0.63 10.91 2.04
C ALA A 120 -1.32 10.12 3.16
N SER A 121 -2.51 9.57 2.92
CA SER A 121 -3.23 8.76 3.90
C SER A 121 -2.52 7.42 4.17
N THR A 122 -1.93 6.81 3.14
CA THR A 122 -1.17 5.57 3.29
C THR A 122 0.10 5.81 4.10
N VAL A 123 0.81 6.91 3.83
CA VAL A 123 2.01 7.31 4.59
C VAL A 123 1.70 7.63 6.06
N LEU A 124 0.67 8.45 6.31
CA LEU A 124 0.40 9.00 7.64
C LEU A 124 -0.39 8.05 8.54
N VAL A 125 -1.15 7.11 7.97
CA VAL A 125 -2.06 6.25 8.73
C VAL A 125 -1.77 4.78 8.47
N VAL A 126 -1.81 4.34 7.20
CA VAL A 126 -1.75 2.91 6.88
C VAL A 126 -0.37 2.30 7.17
N GLY A 127 0.71 2.98 6.80
CA GLY A 127 2.08 2.58 7.10
C GLY A 127 2.33 2.39 8.61
N PRO A 128 2.03 3.40 9.45
CA PRO A 128 2.08 3.26 10.90
C PRO A 128 1.22 2.12 11.45
N LEU A 129 0.01 1.91 10.93
CA LEU A 129 -0.83 0.77 11.31
C LEU A 129 -0.21 -0.58 10.93
N CYS A 130 0.43 -0.68 9.77
CA CYS A 130 1.15 -1.88 9.35
C CYS A 130 2.29 -2.21 10.34
N TRP A 131 3.09 -1.22 10.71
CA TRP A 131 4.16 -1.40 11.70
C TRP A 131 3.62 -1.74 13.10
N LEU A 132 2.50 -1.14 13.50
CA LEU A 132 1.82 -1.48 14.75
C LEU A 132 1.33 -2.94 14.74
N ALA A 133 0.81 -3.43 13.62
CA ALA A 133 0.40 -4.83 13.46
C ALA A 133 1.59 -5.78 13.61
N VAL A 134 2.71 -5.49 12.94
CA VAL A 134 3.96 -6.28 13.06
C VAL A 134 4.46 -6.29 14.50
N TYR A 135 4.51 -5.12 15.15
CA TYR A 135 4.92 -5.00 16.55
C TYR A 135 4.01 -5.81 17.47
N ALA A 136 2.69 -5.74 17.28
CA ALA A 136 1.72 -6.47 18.09
C ALA A 136 1.81 -7.98 17.91
N MET A 137 2.04 -8.47 16.68
CA MET A 137 2.32 -9.89 16.39
C MET A 137 3.59 -10.35 17.12
N TRP A 138 4.68 -9.58 16.99
CA TRP A 138 5.97 -9.91 17.60
C TRP A 138 5.94 -9.91 19.15
N THR A 139 5.17 -9.00 19.75
CA THR A 139 5.00 -8.87 21.20
C THR A 139 3.80 -9.65 21.76
N ARG A 140 3.10 -10.42 20.92
CA ARG A 140 1.93 -11.23 21.28
C ARG A 140 0.78 -10.43 21.90
N ARG A 141 0.58 -9.18 21.47
CA ARG A 141 -0.53 -8.30 21.89
C ARG A 141 -1.76 -8.55 21.01
N SER A 142 -2.54 -9.58 21.34
CA SER A 142 -3.66 -10.06 20.52
C SER A 142 -4.69 -8.98 20.16
N ALA A 143 -5.14 -8.17 21.12
CA ALA A 143 -6.14 -7.12 20.86
C ALA A 143 -5.62 -6.06 19.88
N VAL A 144 -4.40 -5.54 20.13
CA VAL A 144 -3.77 -4.53 19.28
C VAL A 144 -3.49 -5.11 17.89
N ARG A 145 -3.07 -6.38 17.81
CA ARG A 145 -2.85 -7.09 16.55
C ARG A 145 -4.11 -7.10 15.70
N GLU A 146 -5.22 -7.61 16.23
CA GLU A 146 -6.43 -7.76 15.43
C GLU A 146 -7.00 -6.41 14.98
N LEU A 147 -6.97 -5.40 15.86
CA LEU A 147 -7.44 -4.04 15.55
C LEU A 147 -6.58 -3.37 14.48
N SER A 148 -5.25 -3.39 14.63
CA SER A 148 -4.35 -2.78 13.65
C SER A 148 -4.36 -3.52 12.30
N GLN A 149 -4.39 -4.86 12.32
CA GLN A 149 -4.54 -5.67 11.12
C GLN A 149 -5.86 -5.35 10.39
N LEU A 150 -6.98 -5.28 11.11
CA LEU A 150 -8.28 -4.97 10.52
C LEU A 150 -8.30 -3.56 9.95
N ALA A 151 -7.84 -2.56 10.71
CA ALA A 151 -7.82 -1.16 10.29
C ALA A 151 -6.97 -0.96 9.03
N ALA A 152 -5.72 -1.44 9.03
CA ALA A 152 -4.85 -1.36 7.86
C ALA A 152 -5.47 -2.07 6.65
N SER A 153 -6.05 -3.26 6.86
CA SER A 153 -6.63 -4.04 5.76
C SER A 153 -7.84 -3.36 5.12
N VAL A 154 -8.74 -2.79 5.94
CA VAL A 154 -9.90 -2.05 5.43
C VAL A 154 -9.45 -0.82 4.66
N MET A 155 -8.45 -0.10 5.16
CA MET A 155 -7.91 1.08 4.47
C MET A 155 -7.23 0.72 3.15
N HIS A 156 -6.51 -0.40 3.05
CA HIS A 156 -5.96 -0.89 1.78
C HIS A 156 -7.07 -1.17 0.76
N ILE A 157 -8.12 -1.91 1.16
CA ILE A 157 -9.26 -2.20 0.29
C ILE A 157 -9.92 -0.91 -0.18
N GLN A 158 -10.20 0.00 0.75
CA GLN A 158 -10.78 1.30 0.42
C GLN A 158 -9.89 2.09 -0.55
N SER A 159 -8.58 2.13 -0.31
CA SER A 159 -7.60 2.80 -1.18
C SER A 159 -7.67 2.26 -2.61
N VAL A 160 -7.61 0.94 -2.79
CA VAL A 160 -7.67 0.34 -4.13
C VAL A 160 -9.02 0.60 -4.82
N LEU A 161 -10.13 0.53 -4.07
CA LEU A 161 -11.46 0.82 -4.61
C LEU A 161 -11.60 2.29 -5.04
N LEU A 162 -11.09 3.23 -4.24
CA LEU A 162 -11.07 4.65 -4.60
C LEU A 162 -10.16 4.92 -5.78
N TYR A 163 -8.99 4.27 -5.84
CA TYR A 163 -8.06 4.39 -6.96
C TYR A 163 -8.70 3.94 -8.28
N PHE A 164 -9.31 2.75 -8.31
CA PHE A 164 -10.02 2.27 -9.50
C PHE A 164 -11.26 3.10 -9.81
N GLY A 165 -12.03 3.47 -8.80
CA GLY A 165 -13.21 4.32 -8.95
C GLY A 165 -12.86 5.69 -9.52
N ALA A 166 -11.74 6.28 -9.11
CA ALA A 166 -11.29 7.58 -9.61
C ALA A 166 -10.96 7.55 -11.11
N GLU A 167 -10.43 6.43 -11.64
CA GLU A 167 -10.23 6.26 -13.09
C GLU A 167 -11.56 6.02 -13.82
N LEU A 168 -12.44 5.18 -13.27
CA LEU A 168 -13.75 4.89 -13.88
C LEU A 168 -14.64 6.13 -13.98
N LEU A 169 -14.51 7.06 -13.04
CA LEU A 169 -15.27 8.31 -12.99
C LEU A 169 -14.53 9.48 -13.67
N ALA A 170 -13.29 9.29 -14.11
CA ALA A 170 -12.53 10.33 -14.78
C ALA A 170 -13.18 10.70 -16.11
N ARG A 171 -13.19 12.00 -16.43
CA ARG A 171 -13.71 12.49 -17.72
C ARG A 171 -12.79 12.17 -18.88
N GLU A 172 -11.50 12.08 -18.60
CA GLU A 172 -10.47 11.73 -19.56
C GLU A 172 -9.59 10.63 -18.96
N PRO A 173 -9.12 9.68 -19.77
CA PRO A 173 -8.23 8.62 -19.31
C PRO A 173 -6.93 9.17 -18.73
N SER A 174 -6.51 8.64 -17.59
CA SER A 174 -5.19 8.92 -17.02
C SER A 174 -4.20 7.78 -17.28
N CYS A 175 -4.69 6.60 -17.66
CA CYS A 175 -3.87 5.46 -18.06
C CYS A 175 -3.57 5.46 -19.56
N ARG A 176 -2.32 5.12 -19.93
CA ARG A 176 -1.96 4.86 -21.31
C ARG A 176 -2.79 3.70 -21.91
N PRO A 177 -3.08 3.73 -23.22
CA PRO A 177 -3.97 2.77 -23.86
C PRO A 177 -3.37 1.36 -24.00
N GLU A 178 -2.04 1.20 -23.91
CA GLU A 178 -1.45 -0.13 -24.08
C GLU A 178 -1.86 -1.10 -22.95
N PRO A 179 -2.28 -2.34 -23.27
CA PRO A 179 -2.79 -3.30 -22.29
C PRO A 179 -1.85 -3.57 -21.11
N ARG A 180 -0.53 -3.50 -21.33
CA ARG A 180 0.46 -3.70 -20.27
C ARG A 180 0.35 -2.67 -19.13
N TYR A 181 0.00 -1.42 -19.45
CA TYR A 181 -0.11 -0.37 -18.45
C TYR A 181 -1.41 -0.49 -17.68
N PHE A 182 -2.51 -0.79 -18.37
CA PHE A 182 -3.79 -0.98 -17.70
C PHE A 182 -3.84 -2.31 -16.91
N TYR A 183 -3.68 -3.45 -17.57
CA TYR A 183 -3.85 -4.74 -16.88
C TYR A 183 -2.64 -5.13 -16.03
N GLY A 184 -1.42 -4.83 -16.49
CA GLY A 184 -0.20 -5.20 -15.76
C GLY A 184 0.07 -4.29 -14.57
N TYR A 185 0.05 -2.97 -14.79
CA TYR A 185 0.43 -2.00 -13.77
C TYR A 185 -0.81 -1.51 -12.99
N PHE A 186 -1.78 -0.89 -13.66
CA PHE A 186 -2.93 -0.28 -12.99
C PHE A 186 -3.74 -1.32 -12.22
N VAL A 187 -4.17 -2.40 -12.86
CA VAL A 187 -4.93 -3.49 -12.18
C VAL A 187 -3.98 -4.43 -11.44
N GLY A 188 -3.02 -5.02 -12.16
CA GLY A 188 -2.20 -6.12 -11.66
C GLY A 188 -1.33 -5.74 -10.46
N ALA A 189 -0.69 -4.56 -10.46
CA ALA A 189 0.14 -4.14 -9.35
C ALA A 189 -0.68 -3.73 -8.11
N ASN A 190 -1.93 -3.28 -8.27
CA ASN A 190 -2.79 -2.87 -7.15
C ASN A 190 -3.61 -4.02 -6.56
N LEU A 191 -3.89 -5.08 -7.34
CA LEU A 191 -4.73 -6.20 -6.94
C LEU A 191 -4.27 -6.91 -5.63
N PRO A 192 -2.96 -7.07 -5.32
CA PRO A 192 -2.54 -7.63 -4.04
C PRO A 192 -3.06 -6.87 -2.82
N TRP A 193 -3.13 -5.53 -2.90
CA TRP A 193 -3.67 -4.66 -1.84
C TRP A 193 -5.20 -4.69 -1.76
N LEU A 194 -5.88 -5.41 -2.65
CA LEU A 194 -7.29 -5.74 -2.52
C LEU A 194 -7.48 -7.15 -1.92
N VAL A 195 -6.80 -8.14 -2.49
CA VAL A 195 -7.03 -9.56 -2.17
C VAL A 195 -6.45 -9.96 -0.82
N VAL A 196 -5.19 -9.64 -0.55
CA VAL A 196 -4.53 -10.05 0.70
C VAL A 196 -5.19 -9.36 1.91
N PRO A 197 -5.43 -8.04 1.88
CA PRO A 197 -6.18 -7.36 2.94
C PRO A 197 -7.58 -7.92 3.19
N LEU A 198 -8.31 -8.37 2.16
CA LEU A 198 -9.63 -8.99 2.35
C LEU A 198 -9.53 -10.28 3.19
N VAL A 199 -8.53 -11.11 2.91
CA VAL A 199 -8.25 -12.33 3.70
C VAL A 199 -7.82 -11.96 5.13
N LEU A 200 -6.99 -10.94 5.29
CA LEU A 200 -6.52 -10.51 6.62
C LEU A 200 -7.62 -9.88 7.47
N ALA A 201 -8.50 -9.07 6.87
CA ALA A 201 -9.66 -8.46 7.53
C ALA A 201 -10.65 -9.53 8.00
N THR A 202 -11.03 -10.45 7.13
CA THR A 202 -11.93 -11.57 7.48
C THR A 202 -11.35 -12.46 8.56
N SER A 203 -10.04 -12.74 8.49
CA SER A 203 -9.33 -13.51 9.51
C SER A 203 -9.29 -12.79 10.87
N SER A 204 -9.08 -11.47 10.88
CA SER A 204 -9.11 -10.66 12.11
C SER A 204 -10.51 -10.65 12.74
N VAL A 205 -11.55 -10.35 11.96
CA VAL A 205 -12.95 -10.36 12.44
C VAL A 205 -13.31 -11.72 13.03
N THR A 206 -12.91 -12.81 12.39
CA THR A 206 -13.16 -14.17 12.88
C THR A 206 -12.51 -14.42 14.23
N ARG A 207 -11.23 -14.03 14.40
CA ARG A 207 -10.51 -14.17 15.67
C ARG A 207 -11.07 -13.29 16.77
N MET A 208 -11.41 -12.03 16.46
CA MET A 208 -12.04 -11.12 17.42
C MET A 208 -13.38 -11.69 17.91
N ARG A 209 -14.23 -12.20 17.01
CA ARG A 209 -15.50 -12.83 17.37
C ARG A 209 -15.31 -14.02 18.31
N ALA A 210 -14.34 -14.89 18.02
CA ALA A 210 -14.03 -16.04 18.88
C ALA A 210 -13.56 -15.61 20.28
N GLN A 211 -12.67 -14.61 20.35
CA GLN A 211 -12.19 -14.06 21.62
C GLN A 211 -13.32 -13.43 22.45
N MET A 212 -14.20 -12.66 21.80
CA MET A 212 -15.38 -12.08 22.47
C MET A 212 -16.35 -13.14 22.99
N ALA A 213 -16.56 -14.23 22.24
CA ALA A 213 -17.42 -15.34 22.67
C ALA A 213 -16.85 -16.02 23.92
N ILE A 214 -15.53 -16.28 23.96
CA ILE A 214 -14.85 -16.85 25.13
C ILE A 214 -14.97 -15.90 26.33
N ALA A 215 -14.70 -14.61 26.15
CA ALA A 215 -14.80 -13.62 27.23
C ALA A 215 -16.21 -13.56 27.85
N ARG A 216 -17.26 -13.64 27.01
CA ARG A 216 -18.66 -13.70 27.49
C ARG A 216 -18.95 -14.98 28.28
N ALA A 217 -18.45 -16.13 27.82
CA ALA A 217 -18.66 -17.39 28.53
C ALA A 217 -17.98 -17.39 29.92
N VAL A 218 -16.78 -16.84 30.02
CA VAL A 218 -16.06 -16.68 31.30
C VAL A 218 -16.81 -15.73 32.24
N ASP A 219 -17.32 -14.60 31.74
CA ASP A 219 -18.10 -13.65 32.55
C ASP A 219 -19.37 -14.30 33.12
N VAL A 220 -20.11 -15.06 32.30
CA VAL A 220 -21.32 -15.78 32.74
C VAL A 220 -20.98 -16.80 33.83
N ASN A 221 -19.93 -17.60 33.66
CA ASN A 221 -19.53 -18.59 34.67
C ASN A 221 -19.10 -17.92 35.98
N SER A 222 -18.34 -16.83 35.92
CA SER A 222 -17.90 -16.12 37.13
C SER A 222 -19.06 -15.56 37.96
N LYS A 223 -20.13 -15.10 37.29
CA LYS A 223 -21.37 -14.68 37.95
C LYS A 223 -22.09 -15.84 38.61
N ILE A 224 -22.18 -17.01 37.94
CA ILE A 224 -22.82 -18.21 38.51
C ILE A 224 -22.11 -18.65 39.79
N ASP A 225 -20.78 -18.63 39.81
CA ASP A 225 -20.00 -19.03 40.99
C ASP A 225 -20.22 -18.06 42.16
N THR A 226 -20.40 -16.77 41.89
CA THR A 226 -20.68 -15.75 42.92
C THR A 226 -22.06 -15.93 43.57
N TYR A 227 -23.03 -16.56 42.90
CA TYR A 227 -24.35 -16.88 43.47
C TYR A 227 -24.42 -18.24 44.16
N ARG A 228 -23.32 -19.01 44.18
CA ARG A 228 -23.23 -20.33 44.81
C ARG A 228 -22.51 -20.33 46.16
N GLU A 229 -21.93 -19.19 46.55
CA GLU A 229 -21.38 -18.92 47.90
C GLU A 229 -22.42 -18.21 48.78
#